data_AF-A0A2E3XQ61-F1
#
_entry.id   AF-A0A2E3XQ61-F1
#
_cell.length_a   1.000
_cell.length_b   1.000
_cell.length_c   1.000
_cell.angle_alpha   90.00
_cell.angle_beta   90.00
_cell.angle_gamma   90.00
#
_symmetry.space_group_name_H-M   'P 1'
#
loop_
_entity.id
_entity.type
_entity.pdbx_description
1 polymer ?
#
loop_
_entity_poly.entity_id
_entity_poly.type
_entity_poly.pdbx_seq_one_letter_code
_entity_poly.pdbx_strand_id
1 'polypeptide(L)'
;MKPMIILGLLLFNTLSFASRDSVAFFYRAEKVSVLINELTPYGRLGSLMDLFTQTENFKWEDEGFKMSCSRHYRGAGCRFHFTPFDEQENILIENRSLYAEFDLPIFEDKEEVITEEFYFESSANDKFRITLTNDKIIFEGSKILRNH
;
A
#
# COMPACT_ATOMS: atom_id res chain seq x y z
N MET A 1 -27.16 -44.89 34.30
CA MET A 1 -25.84 -44.34 33.90
C MET A 1 -26.09 -43.37 32.76
N LYS A 2 -25.82 -42.07 32.98
CA LYS A 2 -26.09 -40.99 32.02
C LYS A 2 -24.92 -40.86 31.03
N PRO A 3 -25.15 -40.67 29.72
CA PRO A 3 -24.10 -40.20 28.84
C PRO A 3 -23.95 -38.69 29.06
N MET A 4 -22.78 -38.27 29.54
CA MET A 4 -22.37 -36.87 29.59
C MET A 4 -20.99 -36.83 28.97
N ILE A 5 -20.95 -36.71 27.64
CA ILE A 5 -19.70 -36.58 26.91
C ILE A 5 -19.83 -35.43 25.90
N ILE A 6 -19.19 -34.33 26.30
CA ILE A 6 -18.39 -33.41 25.50
C ILE A 6 -19.14 -32.56 24.47
N LEU A 7 -19.74 -31.46 24.97
CA LEU A 7 -19.97 -30.25 24.19
C LEU A 7 -18.94 -29.20 24.62
N GLY A 8 -17.74 -29.27 24.07
CA GLY A 8 -16.68 -28.35 24.46
C GLY A 8 -15.40 -28.54 23.67
N LEU A 9 -15.43 -28.20 22.37
CA LEU A 9 -14.23 -28.02 21.55
C LEU A 9 -14.60 -27.39 20.19
N LEU A 10 -15.23 -26.21 20.23
CA LEU A 10 -15.40 -25.34 19.06
C LEU A 10 -15.09 -23.89 19.43
N LEU A 11 -13.99 -23.67 20.17
CA LEU A 11 -13.33 -22.36 20.15
C LEU A 11 -12.37 -22.38 18.97
N PHE A 12 -12.92 -22.15 17.79
CA PHE A 12 -12.13 -21.79 16.62
C PHE A 12 -11.30 -20.56 16.99
N ASN A 13 -9.99 -20.75 17.01
CA ASN A 13 -9.00 -19.69 17.08
C ASN A 13 -9.18 -18.78 15.86
N THR A 14 -10.00 -17.72 16.01
CA THR A 14 -9.85 -16.56 15.15
C THR A 14 -8.59 -15.85 15.63
N LEU A 15 -7.44 -16.25 15.07
CA LEU A 15 -6.22 -15.45 15.13
C LEU A 15 -6.55 -14.13 14.43
N SER A 16 -7.05 -13.18 15.21
CA SER A 16 -7.18 -11.79 14.77
C SER A 16 -5.75 -11.27 14.66
N PHE A 17 -5.17 -11.42 13.48
CA PHE A 17 -3.95 -10.70 13.13
C PHE A 17 -4.32 -9.23 13.13
N ALA A 18 -3.98 -8.52 14.21
CA ALA A 18 -3.99 -7.07 14.19
C ALA A 18 -3.15 -6.64 13.00
N SER A 19 -3.71 -5.79 12.14
CA SER A 19 -2.99 -5.27 10.98
C SER A 19 -1.65 -4.70 11.47
N ARG A 20 -0.55 -5.22 10.91
CA ARG A 20 0.81 -4.80 11.25
C ARG A 20 1.18 -3.46 10.58
N ASP A 21 0.33 -3.00 9.68
CA ASP A 21 0.60 -1.89 8.77
C ASP A 21 -0.12 -0.64 9.23
N SER A 22 0.59 0.48 9.21
CA SER A 22 -0.04 1.78 9.39
C SER A 22 -0.29 2.39 8.02
N VAL A 23 -1.50 2.22 7.49
CA VAL A 23 -1.97 2.90 6.27
C VAL A 23 -2.85 4.09 6.68
N ALA A 24 -2.54 5.28 6.16
CA ALA A 24 -3.33 6.48 6.42
C ALA A 24 -3.54 7.30 5.14
N PHE A 25 -4.80 7.51 4.79
CA PHE A 25 -5.22 8.39 3.70
C PHE A 25 -5.58 9.78 4.21
N PHE A 26 -5.10 10.79 3.50
CA PHE A 26 -5.40 12.21 3.69
C PHE A 26 -5.95 12.79 2.39
N TYR A 27 -7.26 13.07 2.37
CA TYR A 27 -7.93 13.69 1.22
C TYR A 27 -8.01 15.20 1.43
N ARG A 28 -7.62 15.97 0.41
CA ARG A 28 -7.85 17.41 0.28
C ARG A 28 -8.43 17.67 -1.10
N ALA A 29 -9.00 18.86 -1.32
CA ALA A 29 -9.64 19.21 -2.58
C ALA A 29 -8.74 18.98 -3.81
N GLU A 30 -7.46 19.32 -3.69
CA GLU A 30 -6.51 19.30 -4.82
C GLU A 30 -5.58 18.08 -4.81
N LYS A 31 -5.66 17.22 -3.77
CA LYS A 31 -4.66 16.16 -3.59
C LYS A 31 -5.08 15.06 -2.62
N VAL A 32 -4.55 13.87 -2.85
CA VAL A 32 -4.62 12.73 -1.94
C VAL A 32 -3.20 12.36 -1.53
N SER A 33 -3.02 12.10 -0.24
CA SER A 33 -1.75 11.55 0.27
C SER A 33 -2.00 10.25 1.01
N VAL A 34 -1.15 9.26 0.75
CA VAL A 34 -1.16 7.97 1.42
C VAL A 34 0.15 7.82 2.18
N LEU A 35 0.07 7.52 3.46
CA LEU A 35 1.23 7.16 4.29
C LEU A 35 1.14 5.68 4.62
N ILE A 36 2.24 4.96 4.41
CA ILE A 36 2.39 3.56 4.81
C ILE A 36 3.62 3.46 5.68
N ASN A 37 3.48 2.83 6.84
CA ASN A 37 4.63 2.43 7.67
C ASN A 37 4.54 0.95 7.99
N GLU A 38 5.67 0.25 7.85
CA GLU A 38 5.88 -1.13 8.28
C GLU A 38 6.96 -1.19 9.36
N LEU A 39 6.71 -1.98 10.41
CA LEU A 39 7.66 -2.20 11.51
C LEU A 39 8.79 -3.21 11.17
N THR A 40 9.07 -3.40 9.88
CA THR A 40 10.13 -4.27 9.39
C THR A 40 10.85 -3.60 8.22
N PRO A 41 12.18 -3.41 8.27
CA PRO A 41 12.93 -2.75 7.20
C PRO A 41 12.93 -3.53 5.89
N TYR A 42 12.80 -4.85 5.95
CA TYR A 42 12.77 -5.77 4.81
C TYR A 42 11.36 -6.38 4.62
N GLY A 43 10.32 -5.61 4.96
CA GLY A 43 8.93 -5.95 4.63
C GLY A 43 8.60 -5.67 3.17
N ARG A 44 7.30 -5.51 2.88
CA ARG A 44 6.81 -5.23 1.51
C ARG A 44 7.35 -3.90 0.97
N LEU A 45 7.35 -2.84 1.78
CA LEU A 45 7.97 -1.56 1.42
C LEU A 45 9.47 -1.69 1.23
N GLY A 46 10.11 -2.55 2.02
CA GLY A 46 11.51 -2.91 1.83
C GLY A 46 11.73 -3.49 0.43
N SER A 47 11.03 -4.57 0.10
CA SER A 47 11.11 -5.21 -1.22
C SER A 47 10.78 -4.25 -2.36
N LEU A 48 9.76 -3.40 -2.21
CA LEU A 48 9.44 -2.36 -3.18
C LEU A 48 10.65 -1.46 -3.43
N MET A 49 11.30 -0.92 -2.38
CA MET A 49 12.48 -0.07 -2.52
C MET A 49 13.67 -0.80 -3.17
N ASP A 50 13.84 -2.09 -2.88
CA ASP A 50 14.91 -2.91 -3.49
C ASP A 50 14.71 -3.06 -5.01
N LEU A 51 13.45 -3.11 -5.49
CA LEU A 51 13.15 -3.14 -6.93
C LEU A 51 13.58 -1.86 -7.66
N PHE A 52 13.55 -0.72 -6.96
CA PHE A 52 14.07 0.57 -7.44
C PHE A 52 15.59 0.72 -7.23
N THR A 53 16.29 -0.34 -6.78
CA THR A 53 17.74 -0.37 -6.50
C THR A 53 18.21 0.64 -5.44
N GLN A 54 17.31 1.10 -4.56
CA GLN A 54 17.61 2.09 -3.54
C GLN A 54 17.63 1.46 -2.14
N THR A 55 18.71 1.67 -1.40
CA THR A 55 18.96 0.95 -0.13
C THR A 55 18.43 1.65 1.12
N GLU A 56 18.36 2.98 1.13
CA GLU A 56 18.01 3.76 2.33
C GLU A 56 16.91 4.81 2.11
N ASN A 57 17.02 5.61 1.05
CA ASN A 57 16.05 6.66 0.73
C ASN A 57 15.75 6.62 -0.75
N PHE A 58 14.48 6.71 -1.09
CA PHE A 58 14.02 6.69 -2.47
C PHE A 58 13.02 7.83 -2.68
N LYS A 59 13.18 8.54 -3.79
CA LYS A 59 12.22 9.56 -4.24
C LYS A 59 11.98 9.35 -5.72
N TRP A 60 10.72 9.39 -6.10
CA TRP A 60 10.29 9.42 -7.49
C TRP A 60 9.19 10.47 -7.64
N GLU A 61 9.27 11.26 -8.70
CA GLU A 61 8.31 12.29 -9.05
C GLU A 61 7.97 12.14 -10.54
N ASP A 62 6.68 12.21 -10.82
CA ASP A 62 6.09 12.24 -12.14
C ASP A 62 4.99 13.32 -12.16
N GLU A 63 4.44 13.64 -13.33
CA GLU A 63 3.35 14.60 -13.43
C GLU A 63 2.14 14.14 -12.59
N GLY A 64 1.72 14.97 -11.63
CA GLY A 64 0.63 14.61 -10.71
C GLY A 64 1.01 13.63 -9.60
N PHE A 65 2.25 13.11 -9.54
CA PHE A 65 2.65 12.10 -8.56
C PHE A 65 4.00 12.33 -7.89
N LYS A 66 4.06 12.09 -6.58
CA LYS A 66 5.31 12.05 -5.82
C LYS A 66 5.32 10.88 -4.85
N MET A 67 6.36 10.08 -4.88
CA MET A 67 6.67 9.06 -3.89
C MET A 67 7.96 9.40 -3.16
N SER A 68 7.95 9.27 -1.83
CA SER A 68 9.15 9.31 -1.02
C SER A 68 9.12 8.18 -0.01
N CYS A 69 10.13 7.32 -0.07
CA CYS A 69 10.30 6.19 0.83
C CYS A 69 11.61 6.33 1.60
N SER A 70 11.61 5.83 2.83
CA SER A 70 12.78 5.77 3.69
C SER A 70 12.79 4.44 4.46
N ARG A 71 13.95 3.80 4.48
CA ARG A 71 14.25 2.61 5.26
C ARG A 71 15.10 2.99 6.46
N HIS A 72 14.71 2.51 7.63
CA HIS A 72 15.41 2.69 8.89
C HIS A 72 15.59 1.33 9.57
N TYR A 73 16.52 1.21 10.52
CA TYR A 73 16.80 -0.06 11.22
C TYR A 73 15.58 -0.74 11.88
N ARG A 74 14.51 0.01 12.16
CA ARG A 74 13.26 -0.48 12.78
C ARG A 74 12.10 -0.67 11.82
N GLY A 75 12.21 -0.27 10.57
CA GLY A 75 11.06 -0.24 9.67
C GLY A 75 11.29 0.49 8.37
N ALA A 76 10.28 0.47 7.52
CA ALA A 76 10.24 1.22 6.28
C ALA A 76 8.96 2.07 6.25
N GLY A 77 9.04 3.24 5.64
CA GLY A 77 7.91 4.14 5.49
C GLY A 77 7.91 4.78 4.11
N CYS A 78 6.73 4.90 3.51
CA CYS A 78 6.53 5.55 2.23
C CYS A 78 5.39 6.57 2.32
N ARG A 79 5.59 7.71 1.65
CA ARG A 79 4.60 8.74 1.40
C ARG A 79 4.34 8.80 -0.09
N PHE A 80 3.09 8.63 -0.47
CA PHE A 80 2.60 8.76 -1.83
C PHE A 80 1.72 10.01 -1.90
N HIS A 81 1.91 10.82 -2.92
CA HIS A 81 1.22 12.08 -3.14
C HIS A 81 0.64 12.08 -4.55
N PHE A 82 -0.67 12.25 -4.66
CA PHE A 82 -1.41 12.27 -5.92
C PHE A 82 -2.11 13.62 -6.02
N THR A 83 -1.89 14.33 -7.12
CA THR A 83 -2.44 15.66 -7.38
C THR A 83 -3.28 15.56 -8.65
N PRO A 84 -4.57 15.20 -8.55
CA PRO A 84 -5.43 15.18 -9.72
C PRO A 84 -5.60 16.63 -10.21
N PHE A 85 -5.06 16.95 -11.38
CA PHE A 85 -5.51 18.12 -12.12
C PHE A 85 -6.71 17.70 -12.98
N ASP A 86 -7.63 18.63 -13.28
CA ASP A 86 -8.91 18.35 -13.96
C ASP A 86 -8.79 17.63 -15.33
N GLU A 87 -7.57 17.44 -15.84
CA GLU A 87 -7.24 16.82 -17.14
C GLU A 87 -6.40 15.52 -17.02
N GLN A 88 -6.09 15.03 -15.81
CA GLN A 88 -5.26 13.84 -15.62
C GLN A 88 -6.10 12.56 -15.53
N GLU A 89 -6.30 11.89 -16.67
CA GLU A 89 -7.05 10.62 -16.77
C GLU A 89 -6.42 9.48 -15.97
N ASN A 90 -5.14 9.59 -15.64
CA ASN A 90 -4.37 8.58 -14.94
C ASN A 90 -4.52 8.62 -13.42
N ILE A 91 -5.28 9.58 -12.86
CA ILE A 91 -5.59 9.65 -11.42
C ILE A 91 -7.11 9.82 -11.23
N LEU A 92 -7.78 8.79 -10.74
CA LEU A 92 -9.20 8.81 -10.43
C LEU A 92 -9.42 8.75 -8.91
N ILE A 93 -10.15 9.72 -8.38
CA ILE A 93 -10.55 9.74 -6.97
C ILE A 93 -12.06 9.86 -6.86
N GLU A 94 -12.72 8.77 -6.48
CA GLU A 94 -14.16 8.70 -6.29
C GLU A 94 -14.50 8.04 -4.97
N ASN A 95 -15.45 8.60 -4.21
CA ASN A 95 -15.94 8.00 -2.96
C ASN A 95 -14.86 7.60 -1.95
N ARG A 96 -13.76 8.37 -1.86
CA ARG A 96 -12.56 8.05 -1.06
C ARG A 96 -11.90 6.72 -1.46
N SER A 97 -12.06 6.35 -2.71
CA SER A 97 -11.21 5.41 -3.40
C SER A 97 -10.22 6.20 -4.28
N LEU A 98 -9.05 5.63 -4.48
CA LEU A 98 -8.00 6.16 -5.33
C LEU A 98 -7.66 5.06 -6.33
N TYR A 99 -7.62 5.41 -7.60
CA TYR A 99 -6.94 4.67 -8.65
C TYR A 99 -5.91 5.62 -9.26
N ALA A 100 -4.66 5.19 -9.40
CA ALA A 100 -3.68 5.96 -10.13
C ALA A 100 -2.69 5.06 -10.88
N GLU A 101 -2.30 5.47 -12.08
CA GLU A 101 -1.46 4.70 -12.99
C GLU A 101 -0.35 5.60 -13.54
N PHE A 102 0.89 5.13 -13.49
CA PHE A 102 2.05 5.86 -14.01
C PHE A 102 2.99 4.92 -14.73
N ASP A 103 3.70 5.44 -15.73
CA ASP A 103 4.77 4.69 -16.37
C ASP A 103 5.94 4.52 -15.38
N LEU A 104 6.47 3.31 -15.27
CA LEU A 104 7.65 3.07 -14.46
C LEU A 104 8.85 3.75 -15.13
N PRO A 105 9.74 4.39 -14.33
CA PRO A 105 10.99 4.86 -14.89
C PRO A 105 11.75 3.65 -15.44
N ILE A 106 12.27 3.77 -16.67
CA ILE A 106 13.00 2.70 -17.34
C ILE A 106 14.19 2.30 -16.46
N PHE A 107 14.14 1.10 -15.89
CA PHE A 107 15.31 0.50 -15.25
C PHE A 107 16.11 -0.18 -16.36
N GLU A 108 17.19 0.47 -16.78
CA GLU A 108 18.20 -0.18 -17.63
C GLU A 108 18.57 -1.53 -16.97
N ASP A 109 18.57 -2.60 -17.77
CA ASP A 109 18.97 -3.99 -17.44
C ASP A 109 17.93 -5.01 -16.93
N LYS A 110 16.61 -4.78 -17.04
CA LYS A 110 15.63 -5.84 -16.73
C LYS A 110 15.04 -6.47 -18.00
N GLU A 111 15.68 -7.54 -18.48
CA GLU A 111 15.11 -8.47 -19.48
C GLU A 111 13.93 -9.29 -18.92
N GLU A 112 13.66 -9.21 -17.62
CA GLU A 112 12.67 -10.03 -16.93
C GLU A 112 11.35 -9.28 -16.68
N VAL A 113 10.24 -9.94 -16.98
CA VAL A 113 8.88 -9.45 -16.73
C VAL A 113 8.69 -9.32 -15.22
N ILE A 114 8.62 -8.10 -14.69
CA ILE A 114 8.30 -7.87 -13.28
C ILE A 114 6.79 -7.74 -13.17
N THR A 115 6.16 -8.71 -12.53
CA THR A 115 4.81 -8.55 -12.01
C THR A 115 4.84 -8.81 -10.51
N GLU A 116 4.73 -7.74 -9.73
CA GLU A 116 4.79 -7.78 -8.27
C GLU A 116 3.62 -7.02 -7.68
N GLU A 117 3.01 -7.55 -6.62
CA GLU A 117 1.88 -6.92 -5.94
C GLU A 117 2.17 -6.76 -4.44
N PHE A 118 1.97 -5.54 -3.94
CA PHE A 118 2.11 -5.20 -2.54
C PHE A 118 0.79 -4.72 -1.97
N TYR A 119 0.23 -5.49 -1.04
CA TYR A 119 -1.03 -5.16 -0.36
C TYR A 119 -0.76 -4.69 1.07
N PHE A 120 -1.42 -3.62 1.49
CA PHE A 120 -1.36 -3.03 2.82
C PHE A 120 -2.75 -2.75 3.36
N GLU A 121 -2.96 -3.03 4.64
CA GLU A 121 -4.25 -2.78 5.30
C GLU A 121 -4.02 -2.26 6.72
N SER A 122 -4.66 -1.15 7.08
CA SER A 122 -4.60 -0.63 8.45
C SER A 122 -5.61 -1.32 9.37
N SER A 123 -5.41 -1.18 10.68
CA SER A 123 -6.41 -1.58 11.69
C SER A 123 -7.75 -0.87 11.53
N ALA A 124 -7.78 0.22 10.75
CA ALA A 124 -8.99 0.91 10.40
C ALA A 124 -9.72 0.33 9.19
N ASN A 125 -9.18 -0.74 8.58
CA ASN A 125 -9.56 -1.34 7.31
C ASN A 125 -9.38 -0.39 6.11
N ASP A 126 -8.51 0.63 6.23
CA ASP A 126 -8.05 1.39 5.07
C ASP A 126 -7.09 0.50 4.27
N LYS A 127 -7.32 0.34 2.97
CA LYS A 127 -6.59 -0.59 2.10
C LYS A 127 -5.80 0.17 1.06
N PHE A 128 -4.59 -0.29 0.77
CA PHE A 128 -3.77 0.24 -0.30
C PHE A 128 -3.00 -0.88 -0.98
N ARG A 129 -3.06 -0.93 -2.31
CA ARG A 129 -2.37 -1.89 -3.17
C ARG A 129 -1.46 -1.13 -4.14
N ILE A 130 -0.27 -1.68 -4.34
CA ILE A 130 0.69 -1.23 -5.34
C ILE A 130 0.98 -2.42 -6.24
N THR A 131 0.72 -2.28 -7.53
CA THR A 131 1.02 -3.30 -8.54
C THR A 131 2.07 -2.77 -9.47
N LEU A 132 3.17 -3.51 -9.62
CA LEU A 132 4.20 -3.26 -10.61
C LEU A 132 3.99 -4.21 -11.79
N THR A 133 3.94 -3.67 -12.99
CA THR A 133 4.09 -4.41 -14.25
C THR A 133 5.43 -4.06 -14.89
N ASN A 134 5.66 -4.51 -16.12
CA ASN A 134 6.92 -4.21 -16.83
C ASN A 134 7.14 -2.72 -17.06
N ASP A 135 6.05 -2.01 -17.33
CA ASP A 135 6.04 -0.64 -17.82
C ASP A 135 5.28 0.31 -16.90
N LYS A 136 4.54 -0.20 -15.91
CA LYS A 136 3.62 0.62 -15.11
C LYS A 136 3.66 0.31 -13.63
N ILE A 137 3.34 1.33 -12.85
CA ILE A 137 2.92 1.19 -11.45
C ILE A 137 1.45 1.58 -11.35
N ILE A 138 0.69 0.77 -10.63
CA ILE A 138 -0.73 1.00 -10.40
C ILE A 138 -0.95 1.08 -8.90
N PHE A 139 -1.67 2.11 -8.47
CA PHE A 139 -2.03 2.37 -7.08
C PHE A 139 -3.54 2.27 -6.92
N GLU A 140 -3.97 1.43 -5.99
CA GLU A 140 -5.38 1.29 -5.66
C GLU A 140 -5.57 1.46 -4.16
N GLY A 141 -6.39 2.42 -3.75
CA GLY A 141 -6.63 2.74 -2.36
C GLY A 141 -8.11 2.85 -2.06
N SER A 142 -8.50 2.47 -0.85
CA SER A 142 -9.85 2.76 -0.34
C SER A 142 -9.82 3.08 1.15
N LYS A 143 -10.51 4.16 1.53
CA LYS A 143 -10.73 4.56 2.91
C LYS A 143 -12.16 4.23 3.32
N ILE A 144 -12.35 3.44 4.38
CA ILE A 144 -13.70 3.13 4.85
C ILE A 144 -14.35 4.39 5.45
N LEU A 145 -15.58 4.69 5.00
CA LEU A 145 -16.44 5.69 5.62
C LEU A 145 -16.95 5.15 6.96
N ARG A 146 -16.51 5.76 8.05
CA ARG A 146 -17.10 5.51 9.37
C ARG A 146 -18.21 6.53 9.60
N ASN A 147 -19.44 6.04 9.78
CA ASN A 147 -20.51 6.86 10.32
C ASN A 147 -20.17 7.11 11.80
N HIS A 148 -19.81 8.34 12.13
CA HIS A 148 -19.58 8.81 13.49
C HIS A 148 -20.82 9.53 14.01
#